data_AF-A0A382Y535-F1
#
_entry.id   AF-A0A382Y535-F1
#
_cell.length_a   1.000
_cell.length_b   1.000
_cell.length_c   1.000
_cell.angle_alpha   90.00
_cell.angle_beta   90.00
_cell.angle_gamma   90.00
#
_symmetry.space_group_name_H-M   'P 1'
#
loop_
_entity.id
_entity.type
_entity.pdbx_description
1 polymer ?
#
loop_
_entity_poly.entity_id
_entity_poly.type
_entity_poly.pdbx_seq_one_letter_code
_entity_poly.pdbx_strand_id
1 'polypeptide(L)'
;YSPSGLYFYDGLEFYIDNEMVGQYSPDENGNTPWVFSSFPVESGTHTFTWSYIKDGAGGATDMEEDCSWVDYITFPPASLGDDSVLGDMNGDGSVNVQDIVMIINMVIGNTDVDLNADINYDGAVDVLDIVLLVNIILGS
;
A
#
# COMPACT_ATOMS: atom_id res chain seq x y z
N TYR A 1 -0.61 32.90 3.65
CA TYR A 1 0.38 32.76 4.74
C TYR A 1 0.50 31.29 5.06
N SER A 2 1.68 30.71 4.87
CA SER A 2 1.93 29.29 5.06
C SER A 2 1.96 28.95 6.56
N PRO A 3 1.25 27.92 7.02
CA PRO A 3 1.27 27.49 8.43
C PRO A 3 2.67 27.06 8.91
N SER A 4 3.59 26.74 7.99
CA SER A 4 4.95 26.27 8.30
C SER A 4 5.94 27.40 8.63
N GLY A 5 5.57 28.66 8.42
CA GLY A 5 6.46 29.82 8.65
C GLY A 5 7.60 29.96 7.65
N LEU A 6 7.67 29.08 6.64
CA LEU A 6 8.60 29.15 5.51
C LEU A 6 7.88 29.74 4.30
N TYR A 7 8.63 30.35 3.37
CA TYR A 7 8.09 30.83 2.08
C TYR A 7 7.77 29.66 1.12
N PHE A 8 7.13 28.61 1.63
CA PHE A 8 6.70 27.43 0.90
C PHE A 8 5.18 27.47 0.77
N TYR A 9 4.72 27.57 -0.46
CA TYR A 9 3.32 27.75 -0.83
C TYR A 9 3.04 26.85 -2.02
N ASP A 10 1.91 26.15 -2.00
CA ASP A 10 1.37 25.39 -3.13
C ASP A 10 2.38 24.37 -3.67
N GLY A 11 2.70 23.37 -2.84
CA GLY A 11 3.75 22.41 -3.14
C GLY A 11 3.63 21.11 -2.37
N LEU A 12 4.51 20.18 -2.70
CA LEU A 12 4.58 18.84 -2.15
C LEU A 12 5.63 18.77 -1.04
N GLU A 13 5.22 18.31 0.13
CA GLU A 13 6.12 17.88 1.21
C GLU A 13 6.18 16.36 1.24
N PHE A 14 7.38 15.81 1.48
CA PHE A 14 7.60 14.38 1.62
C PHE A 14 8.23 14.06 2.97
N TYR A 15 7.66 13.07 3.65
CA TYR A 15 8.06 12.65 4.99
C TYR A 15 8.36 11.16 5.05
N ILE A 16 9.33 10.80 5.88
CA ILE A 16 9.61 9.43 6.33
C ILE A 16 9.51 9.43 7.85
N ASP A 17 8.65 8.59 8.42
CA ASP A 17 8.43 8.49 9.88
C ASP A 17 8.14 9.83 10.57
N ASN A 18 7.32 10.66 9.91
CA ASN A 18 6.97 12.02 10.32
C ASN A 18 8.13 13.03 10.30
N GLU A 19 9.33 12.65 9.85
CA GLU A 19 10.42 13.56 9.57
C GLU A 19 10.33 14.05 8.11
N MET A 20 10.33 15.37 7.90
CA MET A 20 10.28 15.95 6.56
C MET A 20 11.64 15.79 5.87
N VAL A 21 11.64 15.08 4.75
CA VAL A 21 12.87 14.78 3.98
C VAL A 21 12.92 15.51 2.64
N GLY A 22 11.80 16.05 2.14
CA GLY A 22 11.78 16.81 0.90
C GLY A 22 10.64 17.83 0.82
N GLN A 23 10.88 18.92 0.10
CA GLN A 23 9.87 19.93 -0.27
C GLN A 23 10.07 20.31 -1.73
N TYR A 24 8.96 20.38 -2.49
CA TYR A 24 8.96 20.67 -3.91
C TYR A 24 7.86 21.68 -4.22
N SER A 25 8.24 22.83 -4.77
CA SER A 25 7.34 23.90 -5.18
C SER A 25 7.66 24.34 -6.61
N PRO A 26 6.77 25.09 -7.28
CA PRO A 26 7.11 25.77 -8.52
C PRO A 26 8.35 26.66 -8.37
N ASP A 27 9.05 26.91 -9.48
CA ASP A 27 10.14 27.88 -9.51
C ASP A 27 9.63 29.33 -9.46
N GLU A 28 10.53 30.32 -9.39
CA GLU A 28 10.18 31.75 -9.33
C GLU A 28 9.39 32.25 -10.55
N ASN A 29 9.33 31.47 -11.64
CA ASN A 29 8.57 31.77 -12.85
C ASN A 29 7.26 30.96 -12.94
N GLY A 30 6.92 30.18 -11.90
CA GLY A 30 5.73 29.33 -11.85
C GLY A 30 5.86 28.02 -12.63
N ASN A 31 7.06 27.62 -13.07
CA ASN A 31 7.24 26.33 -13.73
C ASN A 31 7.22 25.20 -12.69
N THR A 32 6.66 24.05 -13.07
CA THR A 32 6.58 22.83 -12.26
C THR A 32 7.44 21.71 -12.87
N PRO A 33 8.79 21.83 -12.84
CA PRO A 33 9.64 20.80 -13.43
C PRO A 33 9.56 19.49 -12.66
N TRP A 34 9.59 18.36 -13.37
CA TRP A 34 9.79 17.05 -12.75
C TRP A 34 11.17 16.98 -12.09
N VAL A 35 11.19 16.59 -10.82
CA VAL A 35 12.42 16.41 -10.04
C VAL A 35 12.54 14.95 -9.64
N PHE A 36 13.71 14.36 -9.92
CA PHE A 36 14.05 13.04 -9.39
C PHE A 36 14.64 13.20 -7.98
N SER A 37 14.11 12.44 -7.03
CA SER A 37 14.58 12.42 -5.64
C SER A 37 14.75 10.98 -5.14
N SER A 38 15.73 10.78 -4.27
CA SER A 38 16.02 9.49 -3.65
C SER A 38 16.50 9.69 -2.22
N PHE A 39 15.98 8.89 -1.30
CA PHE A 39 16.26 8.96 0.12
C PHE A 39 16.67 7.56 0.61
N PRO A 40 17.79 7.43 1.35
CA PRO A 40 18.12 6.16 2.00
C PRO A 40 17.09 5.87 3.09
N VAL A 41 16.71 4.60 3.21
CA VAL A 41 15.78 4.11 4.24
C VAL A 41 16.46 2.91 4.91
N GLU A 42 16.52 2.94 6.23
CA GLU A 42 17.07 1.82 7.00
C GLU A 42 16.13 0.61 6.95
N SER A 43 16.61 -0.55 7.42
CA SER A 43 15.74 -1.71 7.55
C SER A 43 14.71 -1.49 8.66
N GLY A 44 13.44 -1.73 8.36
CA GLY A 44 12.37 -1.64 9.35
C GLY A 44 11.03 -1.30 8.70
N THR A 45 10.00 -1.20 9.54
CA THR A 45 8.70 -0.67 9.13
C THR A 45 8.77 0.85 9.12
N HIS A 46 8.53 1.45 7.95
CA HIS A 46 8.57 2.89 7.76
C HIS A 46 7.24 3.39 7.20
N THR A 47 6.86 4.62 7.55
CA THR A 47 5.71 5.31 6.97
C THR A 47 6.18 6.41 6.03
N PHE A 48 5.75 6.34 4.77
CA PHE A 48 6.01 7.36 3.74
C PHE A 48 4.76 8.22 3.56
N THR A 49 4.90 9.54 3.72
CA THR A 49 3.78 10.49 3.58
C THR A 49 4.11 11.56 2.56
N TRP A 50 3.27 11.69 1.54
CA TRP A 50 3.25 12.81 0.61
C TRP A 50 2.11 13.75 0.99
N SER A 51 2.41 15.02 1.21
CA SER A 51 1.42 16.03 1.60
C SER A 51 1.48 17.21 0.65
N TYR A 52 0.40 17.45 -0.10
CA TYR A 52 0.24 18.70 -0.82
C TYR A 52 -0.23 19.79 0.15
N ILE A 53 0.54 20.87 0.25
CA ILE A 53 0.27 22.01 1.11
C ILE A 53 -0.23 23.16 0.26
N LYS A 54 -1.54 23.44 0.35
CA LYS A 54 -2.15 24.64 -0.20
C LYS A 54 -2.11 25.77 0.83
N ASP A 55 -1.78 26.97 0.37
CA ASP A 55 -1.96 28.18 1.17
C ASP A 55 -3.34 28.84 0.88
N GLY A 56 -3.88 29.55 1.87
CA GLY A 56 -5.23 30.14 1.78
C GLY A 56 -5.34 31.42 0.94
N ALA A 57 -4.35 31.81 0.14
CA ALA A 57 -4.35 33.07 -0.61
C ALA A 57 -3.93 32.89 -2.08
N GLY A 58 -4.56 33.63 -3.00
CA GLY A 58 -4.16 33.68 -4.42
C GLY A 58 -2.93 34.58 -4.62
N GLY A 59 -1.75 34.12 -4.21
CA GLY A 59 -0.47 34.83 -4.29
C GLY A 59 0.32 34.56 -5.58
N ALA A 60 1.60 34.93 -5.60
CA ALA A 60 2.49 34.71 -6.76
C ALA A 60 2.83 33.24 -7.06
N THR A 61 2.34 32.32 -6.22
CA THR A 61 2.51 30.85 -6.34
C THR A 61 1.21 30.15 -6.72
N ASP A 62 0.16 30.90 -7.03
CA ASP A 62 -1.14 30.38 -7.44
C ASP A 62 -0.95 29.52 -8.71
N MET A 63 -1.45 28.29 -8.65
CA MET A 63 -1.43 27.34 -9.76
C MET A 63 -2.87 26.89 -10.03
N GLU A 64 -3.25 26.77 -11.30
CA GLU A 64 -4.63 26.45 -11.66
C GLU A 64 -5.03 25.04 -11.19
N GLU A 65 -4.07 24.13 -11.12
CA GLU A 65 -4.31 22.73 -10.88
C GLU A 65 -4.40 22.34 -9.40
N ASP A 66 -3.93 23.19 -8.47
CA ASP A 66 -3.98 23.00 -7.02
C ASP A 66 -3.62 21.57 -6.55
N CYS A 67 -2.61 20.98 -7.16
CA CYS A 67 -2.19 19.62 -6.87
C CYS A 67 -0.70 19.39 -7.16
N SER A 68 -0.23 18.20 -6.80
CA SER A 68 1.13 17.75 -7.12
C SER A 68 1.08 16.32 -7.62
N TRP A 69 1.94 16.01 -8.60
CA TRP A 69 2.06 14.68 -9.16
C TRP A 69 3.36 14.03 -8.71
N VAL A 70 3.30 12.73 -8.47
CA VAL A 70 4.46 11.88 -8.21
C VAL A 70 4.36 10.71 -9.18
N ASP A 71 5.49 10.35 -9.79
CA ASP A 71 5.60 9.22 -10.71
C ASP A 71 6.91 8.47 -10.47
N TYR A 72 7.01 7.26 -11.00
CA TYR A 72 8.19 6.42 -10.97
C TYR A 72 8.70 6.11 -9.54
N ILE A 73 7.75 5.83 -8.63
CA ILE A 73 8.05 5.51 -7.24
C ILE A 73 8.64 4.10 -7.14
N THR A 74 9.86 4.01 -6.60
CA THR A 74 10.51 2.74 -6.27
C THR A 74 10.80 2.71 -4.78
N PHE A 75 10.25 1.74 -4.07
CA PHE A 75 10.58 1.48 -2.66
C PHE A 75 11.84 0.61 -2.55
N PRO A 76 12.61 0.69 -1.45
CA PRO A 76 13.61 -0.33 -1.14
C PRO A 76 12.92 -1.71 -1.10
N PRO A 77 13.67 -2.82 -1.25
CA PRO A 77 13.12 -4.15 -1.09
C PRO A 77 12.40 -4.26 0.26
N ALA A 78 11.07 -4.25 0.20
CA ALA A 78 10.21 -4.36 1.36
C ALA A 78 9.55 -5.73 1.26
N SER A 79 9.65 -6.51 2.34
CA SER A 79 8.61 -7.49 2.62
C SER A 79 7.38 -6.69 3.02
N LEU A 80 6.65 -6.17 2.03
CA LEU A 80 5.23 -5.93 2.22
C LEU A 80 4.73 -7.28 2.71
N GLY A 81 4.15 -7.36 3.91
CA GLY A 81 3.65 -8.62 4.42
C GLY A 81 2.55 -9.14 3.50
N ASP A 82 2.90 -9.77 2.38
CA ASP A 82 2.21 -10.93 1.87
C ASP A 82 2.50 -12.06 2.85
N ASP A 83 1.98 -11.88 4.07
CA ASP A 83 1.68 -12.97 5.00
C ASP A 83 0.38 -13.65 4.55
N SER A 84 0.00 -13.57 3.27
CA SER A 84 -0.95 -14.53 2.70
C SER A 84 -0.22 -15.86 2.57
N VAL A 85 -0.01 -16.51 3.71
CA VAL A 85 0.43 -17.91 3.73
C VAL A 85 -0.61 -18.67 2.94
N LEU A 86 -0.22 -19.36 1.87
CA LEU A 86 -1.15 -20.08 1.02
C LEU A 86 -2.02 -21.01 1.87
N GLY A 87 -3.33 -20.79 1.88
CA GLY A 87 -4.29 -21.51 2.71
C GLY A 87 -4.64 -20.87 4.05
N ASP A 88 -4.09 -19.70 4.40
CA ASP A 88 -4.54 -18.89 5.54
C ASP A 88 -5.78 -18.10 5.12
N MET A 89 -6.95 -18.64 5.46
CA MET A 89 -8.24 -18.10 5.05
C MET A 89 -8.75 -17.03 6.02
N ASN A 90 -8.26 -17.02 7.27
CA ASN A 90 -8.69 -16.05 8.29
C ASN A 90 -7.69 -14.89 8.48
N GLY A 91 -6.51 -14.94 7.85
CA GLY A 91 -5.47 -13.92 7.89
C GLY A 91 -4.73 -13.85 9.24
N ASP A 92 -4.71 -14.93 10.01
CA ASP A 92 -4.04 -14.99 11.32
C ASP A 92 -2.55 -15.37 11.24
N GLY A 93 -2.05 -15.64 10.05
CA GLY A 93 -0.67 -16.01 9.74
C GLY A 93 -0.37 -17.49 9.95
N SER A 94 -1.36 -18.33 10.29
CA SER A 94 -1.17 -19.76 10.58
C SER A 94 -2.16 -20.65 9.82
N VAL A 95 -1.67 -21.47 8.90
CA VAL A 95 -2.51 -22.45 8.19
C VAL A 95 -2.87 -23.63 9.11
N ASN A 96 -4.15 -23.78 9.45
CA ASN A 96 -4.65 -24.78 10.38
C ASN A 96 -6.11 -25.21 10.11
N VAL A 97 -6.71 -25.94 11.06
CA VAL A 97 -8.08 -26.48 10.91
C VAL A 97 -9.16 -25.40 10.81
N GLN A 98 -8.90 -24.19 11.30
CA GLN A 98 -9.84 -23.07 11.17
C GLN A 98 -10.01 -22.67 9.70
N ASP A 99 -8.93 -22.66 8.93
CA ASP A 99 -8.96 -22.37 7.49
C ASP A 99 -9.74 -23.42 6.72
N ILE A 100 -9.57 -24.70 7.09
CA ILE A 100 -10.36 -25.81 6.53
C ILE A 100 -11.86 -25.57 6.74
N VAL A 101 -12.26 -25.16 7.95
CA VAL A 101 -13.68 -24.90 8.25
C VAL A 101 -14.24 -23.76 7.41
N MET A 102 -13.43 -22.74 7.10
CA MET A 102 -13.84 -21.65 6.21
C MET A 102 -14.12 -22.15 4.80
N ILE A 103 -13.21 -22.93 4.21
CA ILE A 103 -13.42 -23.52 2.87
C ILE A 103 -14.64 -24.45 2.88
N ILE A 104 -14.81 -25.29 3.91
CA ILE A 104 -16.01 -26.14 4.04
C ILE A 104 -17.30 -25.30 3.99
N ASN A 105 -17.36 -24.17 4.69
CA ASN A 105 -18.53 -23.31 4.69
C ASN A 105 -18.83 -22.72 3.31
N MET A 106 -17.82 -22.42 2.50
CA MET A 106 -17.97 -22.00 1.10
C MET A 106 -18.52 -23.16 0.25
N VAL A 107 -17.92 -24.34 0.36
CA VAL A 107 -18.30 -25.54 -0.41
C VAL A 107 -19.74 -25.99 -0.14
N ILE A 108 -20.21 -25.89 1.11
CA ILE A 108 -21.59 -26.27 1.47
C ILE A 108 -22.60 -25.12 1.30
N GLY A 109 -22.17 -23.93 0.87
CA GLY A 109 -23.03 -22.78 0.61
C GLY A 109 -23.52 -22.05 1.88
N ASN A 110 -22.81 -22.19 3.00
CA ASN A 110 -23.07 -21.40 4.21
C ASN A 110 -22.40 -20.02 4.17
N THR A 111 -21.46 -19.81 3.25
CA THR A 111 -20.74 -18.54 3.05
C THR A 111 -20.52 -18.35 1.55
N ASP A 112 -20.43 -17.08 1.11
CA ASP A 112 -20.09 -16.76 -0.27
C ASP A 112 -18.69 -17.30 -0.61
N VAL A 113 -18.54 -17.77 -1.85
CA VAL A 113 -17.28 -18.34 -2.33
C VAL A 113 -16.27 -17.21 -2.55
N ASP A 114 -15.10 -17.35 -1.91
CA ASP A 114 -13.91 -16.57 -2.21
C ASP A 114 -12.95 -17.42 -3.04
N LEU A 115 -12.54 -16.93 -4.22
CA LEU A 115 -11.59 -17.62 -5.09
C LEU A 115 -10.17 -17.68 -4.49
N ASN A 116 -9.88 -16.96 -3.41
CA ASN A 116 -8.66 -17.19 -2.65
C ASN A 116 -8.60 -18.60 -2.02
N ALA A 117 -9.75 -19.27 -1.87
CA ALA A 117 -9.83 -20.66 -1.42
C ALA A 117 -9.58 -21.70 -2.53
N ASP A 118 -9.46 -21.29 -3.79
CA ASP A 118 -9.10 -22.16 -4.92
C ASP A 118 -7.58 -22.40 -4.89
N ILE A 119 -7.18 -23.48 -4.23
CA ILE A 119 -5.76 -23.80 -3.95
C ILE A 119 -5.12 -24.50 -5.16
N ASN A 120 -5.92 -25.19 -6.00
CA ASN A 120 -5.41 -25.86 -7.20
C ASN A 120 -5.47 -24.99 -8.47
N TYR A 121 -6.09 -23.81 -8.39
CA TYR A 121 -6.32 -22.85 -9.47
C TYR A 121 -7.13 -23.44 -10.64
N ASP A 122 -8.09 -24.31 -10.38
CA ASP A 122 -8.97 -24.89 -11.40
C ASP A 122 -10.24 -24.05 -11.68
N GLY A 123 -10.45 -22.99 -10.91
CA GLY A 123 -11.55 -22.06 -11.04
C GLY A 123 -12.79 -22.44 -10.24
N ALA A 124 -12.74 -23.50 -9.43
CA ALA A 124 -13.77 -23.88 -8.48
C ALA A 124 -13.20 -23.94 -7.06
N VAL A 125 -14.06 -23.68 -6.06
CA VAL A 125 -13.75 -23.95 -4.65
C VAL A 125 -14.53 -25.20 -4.24
N ASP A 126 -13.83 -26.32 -4.10
CA ASP A 126 -14.42 -27.62 -3.83
C ASP A 126 -13.62 -28.48 -2.84
N VAL A 127 -13.94 -29.77 -2.78
CA VAL A 127 -13.30 -30.72 -1.85
C VAL A 127 -11.82 -30.95 -2.16
N LEU A 128 -11.37 -30.72 -3.39
CA LEU A 128 -9.98 -30.86 -3.79
C LEU A 128 -9.12 -29.79 -3.13
N ASP A 129 -9.62 -28.56 -2.98
CA ASP A 129 -8.91 -27.49 -2.25
C ASP A 129 -8.73 -27.84 -0.78
N ILE A 130 -9.76 -28.41 -0.15
CA ILE A 130 -9.68 -28.87 1.23
C ILE A 130 -8.60 -29.96 1.39
N VAL A 131 -8.52 -30.90 0.45
CA VAL A 131 -7.49 -31.96 0.46
C VAL A 131 -6.09 -31.34 0.34
N LEU A 132 -5.92 -30.33 -0.51
CA LEU A 132 -4.65 -29.64 -0.66
C LEU A 132 -4.27 -28.84 0.60
N LEU A 133 -5.25 -28.19 1.24
CA LEU A 133 -5.04 -27.49 2.49
C LEU A 133 -4.59 -28.44 3.61
N VAL A 134 -5.19 -29.63 3.69
CA VAL A 134 -4.76 -30.69 4.63
C VAL A 134 -3.32 -31.11 4.35
N ASN A 135 -2.95 -31.30 3.08
CA ASN A 135 -1.58 -31.65 2.70
C ASN A 135 -0.57 -30.56 3.10
N ILE A 136 -0.94 -29.28 2.94
CA ILE A 136 -0.14 -28.15 3.41
C ILE A 136 0.06 -28.21 4.93
N ILE A 137 -1.01 -28.44 5.69
CA ILE A 137 -0.96 -28.54 7.16
C ILE A 137 -0.10 -29.71 7.63
N LEU A 138 -0.15 -30.85 6.91
CA LEU A 138 0.62 -32.05 7.25
C LEU A 138 2.06 -32.03 6.71
N GLY A 139 2.39 -31.10 5.81
CA GLY A 139 3.69 -31.00 5.15
C GLY A 139 3.98 -32.16 4.18
N SER A 140 2.96 -32.66 3.48
CA SER A 140 3.00 -33.86 2.62
C SER A 140 2.58 -33.60 1.18
#